data_AF-A0A943L3Y6-F1
#
_entry.id   AF-A0A943L3Y6-F1
#
_cell.length_a   1.000
_cell.length_b   1.000
_cell.length_c   1.000
_cell.angle_alpha   90.00
_cell.angle_beta   90.00
_cell.angle_gamma   90.00
#
_symmetry.space_group_name_H-M   'P 1'
#
loop_
_entity.id
_entity.type
_entity.pdbx_description
1 polymer ?
#
loop_
_entity_poly.entity_id
_entity_poly.type
_entity_poly.pdbx_seq_one_letter_code
_entity_poly.pdbx_strand_id
1 'polypeptide(L)'
;MEIKQNSLRLSDAMKIYNKKFKVGVLNLLNAPTGCGKTTFITTDFLKNTTKYIEGVSENKSLSYDKRLSKILYVCDTRMLMDSVMSENNKIMTKFGKGSIIEANSFNSIRKILSEDNGSIKVMSYSTLGYYIKQDKKVILNNFDIILADEIQNLFKYSKRYNSETNKNGEKIFTDGEYVCLIDNLNEISKKALLIGLSGTVNSIYEFQKQFNIDFNLRNIFTEDERKTLYTHNFEPKYTNCIFNQIKSLDYNKVREYDAKILIYTRTIRQSENYKKWFGMKGLNAEWLCSVNNKKEIINKDEEGKEVIEKVKTMNNNQLRIRDRLLYGTDEKGNNKGTLPDDLDVLIVNSGYETGWNLTDERVQICFCDTSNHEEQQQARNRIRHNILNLWCLHTLYNEDGIVLDYNNYGDLIEREKQISTSIYTYVYVCEGKMKELDNKYIGIKLDKKLKDEIKFLYGIRGLNDKEVTWTTVKRDLLELGYEVKRFEGKNSGTYIFKQGEEIRKDIKREVKKMDKLEIVCNWLANKWDGIIIPVFEVRDILDFGRKSWENLIKGDEFNSFLESNNIIIGAVGGRGRTLYFQKIKN
;
A
#
# COMPACT_ATOMS: atom_id res chain seq x y z
N MET A 1 1.73 -29.09 -2.31
CA MET A 1 1.89 -27.89 -1.45
C MET A 1 1.28 -28.27 -0.10
N GLU A 2 2.11 -28.68 0.85
CA GLU A 2 1.61 -29.14 2.15
C GLU A 2 1.08 -27.95 2.95
N ILE A 3 -0.22 -27.98 3.24
CA ILE A 3 -0.78 -27.21 4.34
C ILE A 3 -0.04 -27.71 5.58
N LYS A 4 0.71 -26.86 6.29
CA LYS A 4 1.24 -27.19 7.63
C LYS A 4 0.04 -27.47 8.54
N GLN A 5 -0.42 -28.72 8.56
CA GLN A 5 -1.66 -29.16 9.19
C GLN A 5 -1.65 -29.02 10.72
N ASN A 6 -0.49 -28.67 11.32
CA ASN A 6 -0.30 -28.53 12.77
C ASN A 6 0.34 -27.18 13.17
N SER A 7 -0.04 -26.05 12.56
CA SER A 7 0.46 -24.75 13.02
C SER A 7 -0.32 -24.22 14.24
N LEU A 8 0.37 -23.85 15.32
CA LEU A 8 -0.23 -23.45 16.58
C LEU A 8 -0.60 -21.96 16.60
N ARG A 9 -1.80 -21.63 17.10
CA ARG A 9 -2.12 -20.25 17.50
C ARG A 9 -1.32 -19.90 18.76
N LEU A 10 -1.09 -18.61 18.98
CA LEU A 10 -0.21 -18.17 20.07
C LEU A 10 -0.67 -18.64 21.45
N SER A 11 -1.98 -18.63 21.71
CA SER A 11 -2.53 -19.07 23.00
C SER A 11 -2.26 -20.54 23.28
N ASP A 12 -2.30 -21.38 22.25
CA ASP A 12 -2.02 -22.81 22.38
C ASP A 12 -0.52 -23.05 22.52
N ALA A 13 0.31 -22.36 21.73
CA ALA A 13 1.77 -22.43 21.83
C ALA A 13 2.29 -22.03 23.22
N MET A 14 1.73 -20.97 23.83
CA MET A 14 2.11 -20.56 25.19
C MET A 14 1.83 -21.68 26.22
N LYS A 15 0.76 -22.45 26.05
CA LYS A 15 0.38 -23.55 26.94
C LYS A 15 1.21 -24.81 26.68
N ILE A 16 1.31 -25.23 25.42
CA ILE A 16 2.02 -26.44 24.99
C ILE A 16 3.50 -26.36 25.37
N TYR A 17 4.14 -25.22 25.11
CA TYR A 17 5.55 -25.01 25.45
C TYR A 17 5.76 -24.46 26.87
N ASN A 18 4.69 -24.38 27.68
CA ASN A 18 4.71 -23.90 29.07
C ASN A 18 5.50 -22.58 29.26
N LYS A 19 5.23 -21.60 28.39
CA LYS A 19 5.96 -20.33 28.37
C LYS A 19 5.48 -19.39 29.45
N LYS A 20 6.44 -18.69 30.09
CA LYS A 20 6.19 -17.70 31.13
C LYS A 20 7.04 -16.44 30.89
N PHE A 21 6.50 -15.31 31.32
CA PHE A 21 7.16 -14.01 31.36
C PHE A 21 7.88 -13.83 32.70
N LYS A 22 8.91 -12.99 32.71
CA LYS A 22 9.76 -12.73 33.87
C LYS A 22 9.88 -11.23 34.15
N VAL A 23 9.82 -10.84 35.43
CA VAL A 23 10.14 -9.47 35.86
C VAL A 23 11.66 -9.28 35.90
N GLY A 24 12.14 -8.07 35.58
CA GLY A 24 13.56 -7.73 35.50
C GLY A 24 14.16 -7.83 34.11
N VAL A 25 13.38 -8.25 33.11
CA VAL A 25 13.80 -8.42 31.72
C VAL A 25 12.75 -7.83 30.77
N LEU A 26 13.17 -7.41 29.58
CA LEU A 26 12.27 -7.15 28.46
C LEU A 26 11.90 -8.49 27.80
N ASN A 27 10.67 -8.94 28.03
CA ASN A 27 10.18 -10.19 27.46
C ASN A 27 9.74 -9.95 26.01
N LEU A 28 10.43 -10.56 25.05
CA LEU A 28 10.14 -10.46 23.63
C LEU A 28 9.23 -11.63 23.20
N LEU A 29 7.94 -11.34 23.04
CA LEU A 29 6.97 -12.25 22.44
C LEU A 29 7.05 -12.13 20.91
N ASN A 30 8.12 -12.70 20.35
CA ASN A 30 8.36 -12.77 18.92
C ASN A 30 7.48 -13.85 18.27
N ALA A 31 6.37 -13.44 17.69
CA ALA A 31 5.44 -14.33 16.99
C ALA A 31 4.97 -13.70 15.67
N PRO A 32 4.74 -14.48 14.61
CA PRO A 32 4.27 -13.95 13.34
C PRO A 32 3.03 -13.05 13.46
N THR A 33 2.91 -12.08 12.56
CA THR A 33 1.73 -11.23 12.49
C THR A 33 0.50 -12.07 12.11
N GLY A 34 -0.62 -11.88 12.83
CA GLY A 34 -1.83 -12.71 12.65
C GLY A 34 -1.87 -13.99 13.49
N CYS A 35 -0.81 -14.33 14.22
CA CYS A 35 -0.79 -15.49 15.12
C CYS A 35 -1.63 -15.30 16.41
N GLY A 36 -2.14 -14.07 16.65
CA GLY A 36 -3.01 -13.75 17.78
C GLY A 36 -2.28 -13.14 18.99
N LYS A 37 -1.20 -12.35 18.77
CA LYS A 37 -0.46 -11.65 19.84
C LYS A 37 -1.37 -10.79 20.72
N THR A 38 -2.05 -9.82 20.12
CA THR A 38 -2.97 -8.93 20.82
C THR A 38 -4.10 -9.71 21.47
N THR A 39 -4.72 -10.66 20.76
CA THR A 39 -5.79 -11.51 21.30
C THR A 39 -5.35 -12.30 22.53
N PHE A 40 -4.18 -12.96 22.49
CA PHE A 40 -3.64 -13.69 23.64
C PHE A 40 -3.48 -12.77 24.84
N ILE A 41 -2.87 -11.60 24.61
CA ILE A 41 -2.62 -10.62 25.67
C ILE A 41 -3.93 -10.11 26.26
N THR A 42 -4.91 -9.69 25.45
CA THR A 42 -6.15 -9.06 25.95
C THR A 42 -7.20 -10.05 26.44
N THR A 43 -6.98 -11.37 26.28
CA THR A 43 -7.93 -12.40 26.70
C THR A 43 -7.32 -13.38 27.70
N ASP A 44 -6.53 -14.34 27.23
CA ASP A 44 -6.03 -15.45 28.04
C ASP A 44 -5.01 -14.98 29.09
N PHE A 45 -4.10 -14.09 28.72
CA PHE A 45 -3.10 -13.55 29.65
C PHE A 45 -3.73 -12.72 30.78
N LEU A 46 -4.69 -11.83 30.49
CA LEU A 46 -5.33 -11.00 31.54
C LEU A 46 -6.14 -11.82 32.53
N LYS A 47 -6.82 -12.87 32.04
CA LYS A 47 -7.64 -13.77 32.88
C LYS A 47 -6.80 -14.75 33.70
N ASN A 48 -5.63 -15.12 33.20
CA ASN A 48 -4.78 -16.16 33.78
C ASN A 48 -3.37 -15.65 34.07
N THR A 49 -3.22 -14.39 34.51
CA THR A 49 -1.91 -13.72 34.55
C THR A 49 -0.89 -14.47 35.42
N THR A 50 -1.31 -15.01 36.56
CA THR A 50 -0.44 -15.78 37.47
C THR A 50 0.17 -17.02 36.82
N LYS A 51 -0.56 -17.69 35.92
CA LYS A 51 -0.07 -18.85 35.16
C LYS A 51 1.12 -18.48 34.27
N TYR A 52 1.10 -17.28 33.71
CA TYR A 52 2.04 -16.82 32.71
C TYR A 52 3.21 -15.98 33.27
N ILE A 53 3.34 -15.81 34.59
CA ILE A 53 4.46 -15.08 35.20
C ILE A 53 5.28 -16.02 36.08
N GLU A 54 6.60 -16.01 35.91
CA GLU A 54 7.53 -16.78 36.75
C GLU A 54 7.52 -16.31 38.20
N GLY A 55 7.59 -17.26 39.13
CA GLY A 55 7.69 -16.97 40.57
C GLY A 55 6.39 -16.49 41.22
N VAL A 56 5.28 -16.42 40.48
CA VAL A 56 3.95 -16.13 41.03
C VAL A 56 3.22 -17.44 41.28
N SER A 57 2.84 -17.72 42.52
CA SER A 57 2.09 -18.92 42.87
C SER A 57 0.63 -18.83 42.39
N GLU A 58 0.12 -19.90 41.77
CA GLU A 58 -1.23 -19.96 41.21
C GLU A 58 -2.34 -19.71 42.25
N ASN A 59 -2.06 -19.97 43.54
CA ASN A 59 -2.99 -19.77 44.65
C ASN A 59 -3.14 -18.30 45.11
N LYS A 60 -2.38 -17.35 44.54
CA LYS A 60 -2.63 -15.90 44.73
C LYS A 60 -3.57 -15.44 43.61
N SER A 61 -4.73 -14.90 43.97
CA SER A 61 -5.81 -14.42 43.09
C SER A 61 -5.45 -13.18 42.23
N LEU A 62 -4.28 -13.18 41.61
CA LEU A 62 -3.68 -12.04 40.94
C LEU A 62 -4.02 -12.07 39.44
N SER A 63 -5.32 -12.09 39.13
CA SER A 63 -5.83 -11.85 37.78
C SER A 63 -5.84 -10.34 37.51
N TYR A 64 -5.47 -9.93 36.30
CA TYR A 64 -5.40 -8.51 35.92
C TYR A 64 -6.63 -8.04 35.13
N ASP A 65 -7.51 -8.95 34.72
CA ASP A 65 -8.84 -8.63 34.18
C ASP A 65 -9.68 -7.72 35.12
N LYS A 66 -9.42 -7.77 36.43
CA LYS A 66 -10.05 -6.90 37.45
C LYS A 66 -9.22 -5.68 37.87
N ARG A 67 -8.01 -5.50 37.30
CA ARG A 67 -7.06 -4.43 37.66
C ARG A 67 -6.46 -3.78 36.41
N LEU A 68 -7.30 -3.57 35.41
CA LEU A 68 -6.89 -3.08 34.09
C LEU A 68 -6.18 -1.72 34.13
N SER A 69 -6.49 -0.88 35.14
CA SER A 69 -5.83 0.41 35.36
C SER A 69 -4.33 0.32 35.68
N LYS A 70 -3.87 -0.85 36.14
CA LYS A 70 -2.44 -1.14 36.39
C LYS A 70 -1.68 -1.57 35.14
N ILE A 71 -2.34 -1.53 33.98
CA ILE A 71 -1.77 -1.93 32.70
C ILE A 71 -1.63 -0.72 31.78
N LEU A 72 -0.44 -0.57 31.23
CA LEU A 72 -0.15 0.40 30.18
C LEU A 72 0.05 -0.33 28.85
N TYR A 73 -0.69 0.06 27.82
CA TYR A 73 -0.51 -0.41 26.45
C TYR A 73 0.14 0.68 25.60
N VAL A 74 1.23 0.34 24.90
CA VAL A 74 2.04 1.28 24.13
C VAL A 74 2.08 0.85 22.68
N CYS A 75 1.73 1.75 21.77
CA CYS A 75 1.69 1.49 20.32
C CYS A 75 2.69 2.36 19.55
N ASP A 76 3.01 1.94 18.33
CA ASP A 76 3.88 2.66 17.40
C ASP A 76 3.19 3.85 16.71
N THR A 77 1.98 3.62 16.19
CA THR A 77 1.24 4.56 15.34
C THR A 77 -0.15 4.86 15.87
N ARG A 78 -0.71 5.99 15.41
CA ARG A 78 -2.13 6.31 15.68
C ARG A 78 -3.06 5.27 15.07
N MET A 79 -2.70 4.68 13.94
CA MET A 79 -3.50 3.64 13.29
C MET A 79 -3.61 2.41 14.19
N LEU A 80 -2.49 1.91 14.71
CA LEU A 80 -2.49 0.79 15.65
C LEU A 80 -3.26 1.12 16.93
N MET A 81 -3.07 2.32 17.47
CA MET A 81 -3.85 2.78 18.62
C MET A 81 -5.35 2.77 18.32
N ASP A 82 -5.80 3.38 17.21
CA ASP A 82 -7.23 3.42 16.85
C ASP A 82 -7.80 2.02 16.60
N SER A 83 -7.03 1.12 15.97
CA SER A 83 -7.42 -0.28 15.74
C SER A 83 -7.58 -1.06 17.04
N VAL A 84 -6.57 -1.01 17.91
CA VAL A 84 -6.60 -1.69 19.22
C VAL A 84 -7.75 -1.17 20.08
N MET A 85 -8.00 0.14 20.05
CA MET A 85 -9.13 0.78 20.70
C MET A 85 -10.48 0.32 20.12
N SER A 86 -10.60 0.19 18.79
CA SER A 86 -11.83 -0.29 18.16
C SER A 86 -12.18 -1.72 18.57
N GLU A 87 -11.17 -2.58 18.73
CA GLU A 87 -11.36 -4.01 19.03
C GLU A 87 -11.58 -4.28 20.53
N ASN A 88 -11.11 -3.38 21.40
CA ASN A 88 -11.10 -3.57 22.85
C ASN A 88 -11.73 -2.38 23.60
N ASN A 89 -12.66 -1.65 22.97
CA ASN A 89 -13.26 -0.42 23.49
C ASN A 89 -13.91 -0.56 24.89
N LYS A 90 -14.32 -1.77 25.28
CA LYS A 90 -14.89 -2.07 26.60
C LYS A 90 -13.86 -2.04 27.73
N ILE A 91 -12.58 -2.24 27.43
CA ILE A 91 -11.52 -2.41 28.43
C ILE A 91 -10.36 -1.43 28.25
N MET A 92 -10.32 -0.63 27.18
CA MET A 92 -9.23 0.28 26.84
C MET A 92 -9.69 1.73 26.70
N THR A 93 -8.86 2.68 27.17
CA THR A 93 -9.08 4.13 27.05
C THR A 93 -7.85 4.83 26.48
N LYS A 94 -8.06 5.73 25.50
CA LYS A 94 -6.99 6.46 24.79
C LYS A 94 -6.38 7.58 25.65
N PHE A 95 -5.05 7.68 25.65
CA PHE A 95 -4.28 8.69 26.35
C PHE A 95 -3.44 9.52 25.37
N GLY A 96 -3.86 10.76 25.09
CA GLY A 96 -3.22 11.63 24.11
C GLY A 96 -2.59 12.89 24.70
N LYS A 97 -1.71 13.54 23.93
CA LYS A 97 -1.17 14.88 24.26
C LYS A 97 -2.27 15.96 24.36
N GLY A 98 -3.42 15.80 23.68
CA GLY A 98 -4.52 16.79 23.65
C GLY A 98 -5.41 16.80 24.88
N SER A 99 -5.56 15.66 25.57
CA SER A 99 -6.20 15.54 26.90
C SER A 99 -5.44 16.27 28.02
N ILE A 100 -4.31 16.90 27.69
CA ILE A 100 -3.47 17.72 28.57
C ILE A 100 -3.78 19.22 28.39
N ILE A 101 -4.31 19.65 27.24
CA ILE A 101 -4.62 21.07 27.00
C ILE A 101 -5.78 21.53 27.92
N GLU A 102 -6.66 20.62 28.33
CA GLU A 102 -7.69 20.86 29.34
C GLU A 102 -7.18 20.71 30.79
N ALA A 103 -5.91 20.29 30.99
CA ALA A 103 -5.36 19.97 32.31
C ALA A 103 -4.05 20.72 32.56
N ASN A 104 -4.17 22.02 32.86
CA ASN A 104 -3.07 22.98 33.02
C ASN A 104 -2.17 22.82 34.28
N SER A 105 -1.83 21.59 34.74
CA SER A 105 -0.75 21.41 35.73
C SER A 105 -0.24 19.97 35.84
N PHE A 106 1.03 19.80 36.23
CA PHE A 106 1.71 18.52 36.53
C PHE A 106 0.95 17.61 37.53
N ASN A 107 0.08 18.17 38.38
CA ASN A 107 -0.77 17.41 39.30
C ASN A 107 -1.87 16.60 38.58
N SER A 108 -2.17 16.91 37.32
CA SER A 108 -3.22 16.26 36.53
C SER A 108 -2.87 14.84 36.09
N ILE A 109 -1.62 14.51 35.75
CA ILE A 109 -1.27 13.13 35.34
C ILE A 109 -1.47 12.17 36.50
N ARG A 110 -1.05 12.55 37.72
CA ARG A 110 -1.33 11.77 38.92
C ARG A 110 -2.82 11.66 39.16
N LYS A 111 -3.58 12.75 39.03
CA LYS A 111 -5.03 12.78 39.18
C LYS A 111 -5.74 11.86 38.18
N ILE A 112 -5.38 11.91 36.90
CA ILE A 112 -5.95 11.11 35.82
C ILE A 112 -5.56 9.61 35.92
N LEU A 113 -4.39 9.30 36.48
CA LEU A 113 -3.99 7.92 36.80
C LEU A 113 -4.61 7.41 38.10
N SER A 114 -4.93 8.30 39.05
CA SER A 114 -5.59 7.96 40.33
C SER A 114 -7.12 7.91 40.24
N GLU A 115 -7.72 8.63 39.29
CA GLU A 115 -9.13 8.52 38.91
C GLU A 115 -9.25 7.23 38.06
N ASP A 116 -9.38 6.12 38.79
CA ASP A 116 -9.41 4.78 38.23
C ASP A 116 -10.78 4.52 37.56
N ASN A 117 -10.78 4.43 36.23
CA ASN A 117 -11.97 4.08 35.44
C ASN A 117 -12.07 2.57 35.18
N GLY A 118 -11.18 1.74 35.74
CA GLY A 118 -11.13 0.30 35.53
C GLY A 118 -10.69 -0.13 34.13
N SER A 119 -9.99 0.72 33.35
CA SER A 119 -9.59 0.45 31.95
C SER A 119 -8.08 0.52 31.74
N ILE A 120 -7.55 -0.27 30.80
CA ILE A 120 -6.16 -0.19 30.31
C ILE A 120 -5.93 1.17 29.64
N LYS A 121 -4.83 1.83 29.98
CA LYS A 121 -4.45 3.11 29.36
C LYS A 121 -3.61 2.84 28.11
N VAL A 122 -3.95 3.49 26.98
CA VAL A 122 -3.25 3.30 25.69
C VAL A 122 -2.56 4.60 25.25
N MET A 123 -1.25 4.55 24.94
CA MET A 123 -0.49 5.70 24.43
C MET A 123 0.55 5.31 23.37
N SER A 124 1.19 6.29 22.72
CA SER A 124 2.29 6.02 21.78
C SER A 124 3.65 5.98 22.47
N TYR A 125 4.65 5.35 21.84
CA TYR A 125 6.04 5.37 22.32
C TYR A 125 6.58 6.78 22.57
N SER A 126 6.30 7.72 21.67
CA SER A 126 6.71 9.12 21.83
C SER A 126 6.09 9.79 23.06
N THR A 127 4.83 9.44 23.37
CA THR A 127 4.12 10.01 24.53
C THR A 127 4.65 9.41 25.83
N LEU A 128 4.93 8.10 25.84
CA LEU A 128 5.57 7.46 26.99
C LEU A 128 6.97 8.04 27.25
N GLY A 129 7.79 8.18 26.22
CA GLY A 129 9.12 8.78 26.31
C GLY A 129 9.09 10.22 26.83
N TYR A 130 8.12 11.01 26.37
CA TYR A 130 7.87 12.34 26.93
C TYR A 130 7.60 12.28 28.45
N TYR A 131 6.73 11.39 28.92
CA TYR A 131 6.42 11.29 30.35
C TYR A 131 7.59 10.79 31.19
N ILE A 132 8.38 9.84 30.68
CA ILE A 132 9.58 9.37 31.36
C ILE A 132 10.58 10.52 31.53
N LYS A 133 10.76 11.35 30.50
CA LYS A 133 11.63 12.52 30.53
C LYS A 133 11.19 13.54 31.59
N GLN A 134 9.87 13.70 31.79
CA GLN A 134 9.31 14.66 32.74
C GLN A 134 9.28 14.14 34.19
N ASP A 135 8.68 12.96 34.43
CA ASP A 135 8.64 12.31 35.74
C ASP A 135 8.47 10.79 35.60
N LYS A 136 9.60 10.07 35.48
CA LYS A 136 9.61 8.61 35.40
C LYS A 136 8.91 7.90 36.56
N LYS A 137 8.87 8.50 37.77
CA LYS A 137 8.25 7.86 38.95
C LYS A 137 6.75 7.67 38.75
N VAL A 138 6.11 8.55 37.97
CA VAL A 138 4.69 8.42 37.65
C VAL A 138 4.42 7.15 36.85
N ILE A 139 5.29 6.76 35.92
CA ILE A 139 5.13 5.51 35.19
C ILE A 139 5.45 4.31 36.10
N LEU A 140 6.61 4.34 36.76
CA LEU A 140 7.13 3.21 37.56
C LEU A 140 6.28 2.86 38.78
N ASN A 141 5.53 3.82 39.33
CA ASN A 141 4.73 3.61 40.55
C ASN A 141 3.26 3.29 40.27
N ASN A 142 2.76 3.51 39.05
CA ASN A 142 1.33 3.37 38.75
C ASN A 142 0.99 2.13 37.91
N PHE A 143 1.96 1.57 37.18
CA PHE A 143 1.75 0.44 36.29
C PHE A 143 2.57 -0.78 36.71
N ASP A 144 1.89 -1.91 36.85
CA ASP A 144 2.51 -3.20 37.17
C ASP A 144 2.89 -3.96 35.88
N ILE A 145 2.16 -3.71 34.79
CA ILE A 145 2.37 -4.35 33.48
C ILE A 145 2.45 -3.27 32.40
N ILE A 146 3.49 -3.37 31.56
CA ILE A 146 3.64 -2.53 30.37
C ILE A 146 3.72 -3.44 29.14
N LEU A 147 2.75 -3.27 28.26
CA LEU A 147 2.61 -3.98 26.99
C LEU A 147 3.08 -3.06 25.87
N ALA A 148 4.17 -3.42 25.21
CA ALA A 148 4.78 -2.65 24.14
C ALA A 148 4.51 -3.35 22.80
N ASP A 149 3.49 -2.90 22.07
CA ASP A 149 3.09 -3.49 20.80
C ASP A 149 3.87 -2.92 19.62
N GLU A 150 4.27 -3.80 18.71
CA GLU A 150 5.21 -3.53 17.62
C GLU A 150 6.51 -2.84 18.14
N ILE A 151 7.08 -3.37 19.25
CA ILE A 151 8.23 -2.79 19.97
C ILE A 151 9.46 -2.54 19.10
N GLN A 152 9.64 -3.30 18.02
CA GLN A 152 10.71 -3.08 17.05
C GLN A 152 10.68 -1.66 16.45
N ASN A 153 9.49 -1.03 16.40
CA ASN A 153 9.30 0.32 15.86
C ASN A 153 9.81 1.42 16.81
N LEU A 154 9.87 1.19 18.13
CA LEU A 154 10.54 2.10 19.07
C LEU A 154 11.99 2.37 18.63
N PHE A 155 12.72 1.29 18.35
CA PHE A 155 14.13 1.36 17.93
C PHE A 155 14.30 1.94 16.53
N LYS A 156 13.40 1.57 15.58
CA LYS A 156 13.41 2.15 14.23
C LYS A 156 13.14 3.64 14.24
N TYR A 157 12.19 4.11 15.04
CA TYR A 157 11.87 5.53 15.16
C TYR A 157 12.98 6.30 15.86
N SER A 158 13.60 5.74 16.90
CA SER A 158 14.82 6.32 17.49
C SER A 158 15.93 6.50 16.44
N LYS A 159 16.25 5.46 15.65
CA LYS A 159 17.24 5.55 14.54
C LYS A 159 16.86 6.55 13.43
N ARG A 160 15.58 6.89 13.30
CA ARG A 160 15.09 7.80 12.25
C ARG A 160 15.02 9.25 12.72
N TYR A 161 14.64 9.47 13.97
CA TYR A 161 14.30 10.80 14.49
C TYR A 161 15.25 11.31 15.59
N ASN A 162 16.04 10.43 16.22
CA ASN A 162 16.94 10.75 17.33
C ASN A 162 18.35 10.19 17.12
N SER A 163 18.84 10.22 15.88
CA SER A 163 20.23 9.92 15.59
C SER A 163 20.80 10.88 14.56
N GLU A 164 22.06 11.23 14.72
CA GLU A 164 22.83 12.02 13.75
C GLU A 164 24.14 11.31 13.39
N THR A 165 24.76 11.72 12.29
CA THR A 165 26.07 11.20 11.88
C THR A 165 27.14 12.14 12.42
N ASN A 166 28.06 11.61 13.24
CA ASN A 166 29.18 12.37 13.77
C ASN A 166 30.24 12.65 12.68
N LYS A 167 31.28 13.42 13.02
CA LYS A 167 32.38 13.79 12.10
C LYS A 167 33.14 12.58 11.54
N ASN A 168 33.09 11.43 12.20
CA ASN A 168 33.76 10.20 11.79
C ASN A 168 32.86 9.31 10.92
N GLY A 169 31.65 9.76 10.56
CA GLY A 169 30.70 8.96 9.79
C GLY A 169 29.89 7.96 10.60
N GLU A 170 30.03 7.95 11.94
CA GLU A 170 29.32 7.03 12.83
C GLU A 170 27.99 7.64 13.26
N LYS A 171 26.94 6.82 13.33
CA LYS A 171 25.65 7.26 13.88
C LYS A 171 25.70 7.31 15.39
N ILE A 172 25.38 8.45 15.97
CA ILE A 172 25.26 8.69 17.41
C ILE A 172 23.83 9.07 17.79
N PHE A 173 23.46 8.88 19.06
CA PHE A 173 22.15 9.30 19.56
C PHE A 173 22.09 10.78 19.85
N THR A 174 20.91 11.35 19.61
CA THR A 174 20.55 12.69 20.07
C THR A 174 19.44 12.60 21.10
N ASP A 175 19.40 13.57 22.01
CA ASP A 175 18.35 13.65 23.02
C ASP A 175 16.95 13.73 22.37
N GLY A 176 15.99 13.03 22.96
CA GLY A 176 14.59 13.04 22.52
C GLY A 176 13.76 11.95 23.18
N GLU A 177 12.45 11.95 22.90
CA GLU A 177 11.50 11.10 23.61
C GLU A 177 11.78 9.61 23.43
N TYR A 178 12.12 9.16 22.21
CA TYR A 178 12.38 7.74 21.96
C TYR A 178 13.65 7.26 22.66
N VAL A 179 14.73 8.05 22.63
CA VAL A 179 15.99 7.73 23.31
C VAL A 179 15.78 7.70 24.82
N CYS A 180 15.07 8.69 25.38
CA CYS A 180 14.76 8.71 26.81
C CYS A 180 13.99 7.46 27.27
N LEU A 181 13.01 6.99 26.49
CA LEU A 181 12.33 5.73 26.79
C LEU A 181 13.30 4.54 26.72
N ILE A 182 14.12 4.47 25.66
CA ILE A 182 15.08 3.37 25.45
C ILE A 182 16.08 3.27 26.61
N ASP A 183 16.66 4.38 27.04
CA ASP A 183 17.62 4.44 28.16
C ASP A 183 17.02 3.94 29.49
N ASN A 184 15.69 4.06 29.64
CA ASN A 184 14.99 3.67 30.86
C ASN A 184 14.37 2.25 30.78
N LEU A 185 14.45 1.53 29.66
CA LEU A 185 13.82 0.20 29.50
C LEU A 185 14.27 -0.82 30.57
N ASN A 186 15.56 -0.84 30.91
CA ASN A 186 16.11 -1.75 31.92
C ASN A 186 15.65 -1.40 33.34
N GLU A 187 15.43 -0.11 33.65
CA GLU A 187 14.88 0.30 34.95
C GLU A 187 13.39 -0.03 35.03
N ILE A 188 12.65 0.23 33.94
CA ILE A 188 11.24 -0.10 33.80
C ILE A 188 11.02 -1.61 33.98
N SER A 189 11.80 -2.45 33.30
CA SER A 189 11.65 -3.91 33.38
C SER A 189 11.92 -4.47 34.78
N LYS A 190 12.73 -3.80 35.61
CA LYS A 190 12.96 -4.16 37.02
C LYS A 190 11.78 -3.83 37.94
N LYS A 191 10.93 -2.87 37.57
CA LYS A 191 9.81 -2.40 38.39
C LYS A 191 8.46 -2.91 37.93
N ALA A 192 8.29 -3.10 36.62
CA ALA A 192 7.07 -3.56 35.99
C ALA A 192 7.35 -4.76 35.08
N LEU A 193 6.35 -5.63 34.88
CA LEU A 193 6.41 -6.67 33.87
C LEU A 193 6.35 -6.04 32.48
N LEU A 194 7.48 -6.01 31.78
CA LEU A 194 7.61 -5.44 30.45
C LEU A 194 7.55 -6.54 29.37
N ILE A 195 6.53 -6.47 28.51
CA ILE A 195 6.31 -7.42 27.42
C ILE A 195 6.31 -6.67 26.08
N GLY A 196 7.29 -6.95 25.24
CA GLY A 196 7.38 -6.48 23.86
C GLY A 196 6.74 -7.48 22.90
N LEU A 197 5.68 -7.06 22.20
CA LEU A 197 5.03 -7.83 21.15
C LEU A 197 5.65 -7.45 19.81
N SER A 198 6.05 -8.43 19.02
CA SER A 198 6.64 -8.16 17.70
C SER A 198 6.52 -9.34 16.74
N GLY A 199 6.48 -9.05 15.43
CA GLY A 199 6.73 -10.03 14.36
C GLY A 199 8.22 -10.24 14.02
N THR A 200 9.08 -9.28 14.37
CA THR A 200 10.54 -9.27 14.11
C THR A 200 11.31 -8.54 15.21
N VAL A 201 12.43 -9.11 15.66
CA VAL A 201 13.25 -8.54 16.75
C VAL A 201 14.59 -8.00 16.26
N ASN A 202 14.88 -8.10 14.95
CA ASN A 202 16.21 -7.78 14.39
C ASN A 202 16.61 -6.32 14.64
N SER A 203 15.67 -5.38 14.51
CA SER A 203 15.96 -3.96 14.75
C SER A 203 16.42 -3.67 16.17
N ILE A 204 16.03 -4.50 17.16
CA ILE A 204 16.45 -4.38 18.56
C ILE A 204 17.92 -4.79 18.69
N TYR A 205 18.28 -5.97 18.16
CA TYR A 205 19.64 -6.48 18.20
C TYR A 205 20.63 -5.61 17.41
N GLU A 206 20.22 -5.16 16.21
CA GLU A 206 21.02 -4.21 15.42
C GLU A 206 21.25 -2.90 16.18
N PHE A 207 20.24 -2.43 16.92
CA PHE A 207 20.36 -1.21 17.72
C PHE A 207 21.36 -1.40 18.87
N GLN A 208 21.27 -2.50 19.62
CA GLN A 208 22.24 -2.82 20.68
C GLN A 208 23.68 -2.82 20.16
N LYS A 209 23.92 -3.50 19.03
CA LYS A 209 25.24 -3.59 18.41
C LYS A 209 25.73 -2.22 17.93
N GLN A 210 24.87 -1.47 17.24
CA GLN A 210 25.24 -0.19 16.63
C GLN A 210 25.63 0.87 17.66
N PHE A 211 24.96 0.89 18.81
CA PHE A 211 25.14 1.95 19.81
C PHE A 211 25.76 1.46 21.13
N ASN A 212 26.22 0.20 21.17
CA ASN A 212 26.84 -0.42 22.34
C ASN A 212 25.98 -0.30 23.62
N ILE A 213 24.67 -0.52 23.47
CA ILE A 213 23.72 -0.56 24.60
C ILE A 213 23.34 -2.01 24.87
N ASP A 214 23.33 -2.40 26.14
CA ASP A 214 22.89 -3.73 26.56
C ASP A 214 21.48 -3.70 27.20
N PHE A 215 20.56 -4.47 26.62
CA PHE A 215 19.24 -4.69 27.17
C PHE A 215 19.13 -6.10 27.73
N ASN A 216 18.52 -6.23 28.90
CA ASN A 216 18.21 -7.55 29.45
C ASN A 216 17.02 -8.15 28.71
N LEU A 217 17.28 -8.81 27.58
CA LEU A 217 16.26 -9.39 26.71
C LEU A 217 15.97 -10.85 27.04
N ARG A 218 14.70 -11.25 26.90
CA ARG A 218 14.29 -12.65 26.93
C ARG A 218 13.36 -12.97 25.76
N ASN A 219 13.81 -13.77 24.82
CA ASN A 219 12.91 -14.35 23.81
C ASN A 219 12.01 -15.41 24.45
N ILE A 220 10.70 -15.30 24.22
CA ILE A 220 9.73 -16.24 24.79
C ILE A 220 9.72 -17.57 24.04
N PHE A 221 9.81 -17.51 22.71
CA PHE A 221 9.93 -18.70 21.87
C PHE A 221 11.35 -18.84 21.34
N THR A 222 11.82 -20.07 21.25
CA THR A 222 13.01 -20.42 20.46
C THR A 222 12.69 -20.31 18.97
N GLU A 223 13.71 -20.34 18.12
CA GLU A 223 13.53 -20.29 16.67
C GLU A 223 12.69 -21.48 16.16
N ASP A 224 12.93 -22.68 16.70
CA ASP A 224 12.22 -23.89 16.28
C ASP A 224 10.77 -23.90 16.73
N GLU A 225 10.49 -23.44 17.96
CA GLU A 225 9.10 -23.25 18.42
C GLU A 225 8.38 -22.21 17.55
N ARG A 226 9.05 -21.11 17.19
CA ARG A 226 8.49 -20.06 16.32
C ARG A 226 8.10 -20.60 14.95
N LYS A 227 8.83 -21.58 14.38
CA LYS A 227 8.51 -22.22 13.08
C LYS A 227 7.21 -23.03 13.09
N THR A 228 6.70 -23.38 14.27
CA THR A 228 5.40 -24.08 14.45
C THR A 228 4.21 -23.12 14.55
N LEU A 229 4.45 -21.82 14.71
CA LEU A 229 3.38 -20.85 14.89
C LEU A 229 2.62 -20.60 13.58
N TYR A 230 1.32 -20.36 13.72
CA TYR A 230 0.42 -20.08 12.60
C TYR A 230 0.85 -18.86 11.78
N THR A 231 0.88 -19.04 10.45
CA THR A 231 1.05 -18.00 9.45
C THR A 231 0.17 -18.29 8.25
N HIS A 232 -0.35 -17.26 7.58
CA HIS A 232 -1.03 -17.45 6.30
C HIS A 232 -0.01 -17.82 5.20
N ASN A 233 -0.49 -18.50 4.16
CA ASN A 233 0.33 -18.94 3.04
C ASN A 233 0.59 -17.77 2.08
N PHE A 234 1.87 -17.42 1.93
CA PHE A 234 2.34 -16.24 1.20
C PHE A 234 3.64 -16.54 0.45
N GLU A 235 3.65 -17.56 -0.40
CA GLU A 235 4.86 -17.88 -1.15
C GLU A 235 5.20 -16.72 -2.13
N PRO A 236 6.32 -16.00 -1.91
CA PRO A 236 6.61 -14.81 -2.71
C PRO A 236 7.28 -15.18 -4.04
N LYS A 237 6.87 -14.50 -5.11
CA LYS A 237 7.64 -14.39 -6.34
C LYS A 237 8.43 -13.08 -6.30
N TYR A 238 9.70 -13.15 -6.69
CA TYR A 238 10.57 -11.97 -6.67
C TYR A 238 10.63 -11.32 -8.04
N THR A 239 10.77 -10.00 -8.07
CA THR A 239 10.98 -9.25 -9.31
C THR A 239 11.91 -8.07 -9.05
N ASN A 240 12.68 -7.67 -10.05
CA ASN A 240 13.48 -6.47 -9.98
C ASN A 240 12.63 -5.19 -10.10
N CYS A 241 11.38 -5.26 -10.56
CA CYS A 241 10.51 -4.10 -10.73
C CYS A 241 9.04 -4.50 -10.61
N ILE A 242 8.38 -4.07 -9.52
CA ILE A 242 6.94 -4.36 -9.30
C ILE A 242 6.06 -3.82 -10.42
N PHE A 243 6.40 -2.66 -10.98
CA PHE A 243 5.60 -2.08 -12.05
C PHE A 243 5.62 -2.91 -13.33
N ASN A 244 6.69 -3.68 -13.59
CA ASN A 244 6.72 -4.63 -14.70
C ASN A 244 5.66 -5.72 -14.52
N GLN A 245 5.55 -6.27 -13.31
CA GLN A 245 4.59 -7.33 -12.99
C GLN A 245 3.15 -6.82 -13.03
N ILE A 246 2.92 -5.60 -12.53
CA ILE A 246 1.63 -4.89 -12.68
C ILE A 246 1.26 -4.77 -14.16
N LYS A 247 2.18 -4.35 -15.03
CA LYS A 247 1.90 -4.21 -16.47
C LYS A 247 1.66 -5.55 -17.17
N SER A 248 2.34 -6.60 -16.72
CA SER A 248 2.29 -7.95 -17.30
C SER A 248 1.05 -8.74 -16.86
N LEU A 249 0.44 -8.38 -15.73
CA LEU A 249 -0.69 -9.12 -15.13
C LEU A 249 -1.90 -9.21 -16.07
N ASP A 250 -2.51 -10.38 -16.20
CA ASP A 250 -3.74 -10.57 -16.98
C ASP A 250 -4.98 -10.04 -16.26
N TYR A 251 -5.34 -8.78 -16.54
CA TYR A 251 -6.48 -8.11 -15.93
C TYR A 251 -7.84 -8.65 -16.38
N ASN A 252 -7.93 -9.41 -17.47
CA ASN A 252 -9.18 -10.05 -17.85
C ASN A 252 -9.52 -11.14 -16.83
N LYS A 253 -8.53 -11.96 -16.46
CA LYS A 253 -8.69 -12.94 -15.38
C LYS A 253 -8.96 -12.28 -14.04
N VAL A 254 -8.27 -11.17 -13.72
CA VAL A 254 -8.54 -10.43 -12.47
C VAL A 254 -10.02 -10.04 -12.38
N ARG A 255 -10.60 -9.52 -13.46
CA ARG A 255 -12.03 -9.17 -13.52
C ARG A 255 -12.94 -10.40 -13.51
N GLU A 256 -12.60 -11.45 -14.24
CA GLU A 256 -13.36 -12.70 -14.31
C GLU A 256 -13.55 -13.34 -12.92
N TYR A 257 -12.51 -13.30 -12.10
CA TYR A 257 -12.54 -13.84 -10.74
C TYR A 257 -12.99 -12.84 -9.67
N ASP A 258 -13.44 -11.64 -10.05
CA ASP A 258 -13.73 -10.52 -9.13
C ASP A 258 -12.58 -10.28 -8.10
N ALA A 259 -11.35 -10.46 -8.57
CA ALA A 259 -10.16 -10.37 -7.72
C ALA A 259 -9.75 -8.90 -7.53
N LYS A 260 -9.50 -8.53 -6.29
CA LYS A 260 -8.96 -7.23 -5.88
C LYS A 260 -7.46 -7.31 -5.64
N ILE A 261 -6.79 -6.16 -5.72
CA ILE A 261 -5.33 -6.04 -5.62
C ILE A 261 -4.95 -5.17 -4.42
N LEU A 262 -3.99 -5.63 -3.62
CA LEU A 262 -3.30 -4.80 -2.62
C LEU A 262 -1.90 -4.45 -3.11
N ILE A 263 -1.51 -3.18 -3.03
CA ILE A 263 -0.16 -2.71 -3.34
C ILE A 263 0.42 -1.98 -2.15
N TYR A 264 1.56 -2.45 -1.65
CA TYR A 264 2.34 -1.74 -0.64
C TYR A 264 3.48 -0.97 -1.31
N THR A 265 3.67 0.30 -0.92
CA THR A 265 4.68 1.20 -1.47
C THR A 265 5.33 2.05 -0.39
N ARG A 266 6.56 2.52 -0.55
CA ARG A 266 7.17 3.41 0.46
C ARG A 266 6.77 4.88 0.33
N THR A 267 6.42 5.34 -0.86
CA THR A 267 6.24 6.79 -1.13
C THR A 267 4.89 7.08 -1.75
N ILE A 268 4.31 8.23 -1.38
CA ILE A 268 3.06 8.73 -1.97
C ILE A 268 3.21 8.93 -3.48
N ARG A 269 4.37 9.45 -3.94
CA ARG A 269 4.66 9.61 -5.37
C ARG A 269 4.48 8.30 -6.14
N GLN A 270 4.98 7.20 -5.59
CA GLN A 270 4.83 5.88 -6.21
C GLN A 270 3.38 5.38 -6.15
N SER A 271 2.67 5.63 -5.04
CA SER A 271 1.24 5.32 -4.94
C SER A 271 0.41 6.06 -6.01
N GLU A 272 0.73 7.33 -6.27
CA GLU A 272 0.07 8.14 -7.31
C GLU A 272 0.37 7.65 -8.72
N ASN A 273 1.62 7.23 -8.97
CA ASN A 273 1.99 6.63 -10.25
C ASN A 273 1.17 5.36 -10.52
N TYR A 274 1.02 4.47 -9.53
CA TYR A 274 0.18 3.29 -9.66
C TYR A 274 -1.29 3.65 -9.88
N LYS A 275 -1.86 4.54 -9.06
CA LYS A 275 -3.26 4.99 -9.22
C LYS A 275 -3.50 5.54 -10.63
N LYS A 276 -2.61 6.38 -11.14
CA LYS A 276 -2.68 6.93 -12.50
C LYS A 276 -2.69 5.82 -13.56
N TRP A 277 -1.80 4.83 -13.42
CA TRP A 277 -1.71 3.71 -14.35
C TRP A 277 -3.00 2.88 -14.37
N PHE A 278 -3.53 2.52 -13.20
CA PHE A 278 -4.78 1.77 -13.09
C PHE A 278 -5.97 2.55 -13.66
N GLY A 279 -6.06 3.85 -13.37
CA GLY A 279 -7.10 4.71 -13.94
C GLY A 279 -7.06 4.75 -15.47
N MET A 280 -5.87 4.78 -16.08
CA MET A 280 -5.71 4.70 -17.53
C MET A 280 -6.09 3.33 -18.12
N LYS A 281 -6.16 2.27 -17.31
CA LYS A 281 -6.65 0.93 -17.68
C LYS A 281 -8.12 0.70 -17.31
N GLY A 282 -8.81 1.75 -16.85
CA GLY A 282 -10.21 1.69 -16.44
C GLY A 282 -10.43 0.85 -15.18
N LEU A 283 -9.46 0.84 -14.27
CA LEU A 283 -9.58 0.21 -12.96
C LEU A 283 -9.65 1.29 -11.87
N ASN A 284 -10.52 1.07 -10.90
CA ASN A 284 -10.73 1.95 -9.77
C ASN A 284 -9.66 1.67 -8.71
N ALA A 285 -8.66 2.54 -8.65
CA ALA A 285 -7.58 2.47 -7.69
C ALA A 285 -7.62 3.66 -6.72
N GLU A 286 -7.34 3.39 -5.45
CA GLU A 286 -7.18 4.44 -4.44
C GLU A 286 -6.01 4.13 -3.51
N TRP A 287 -5.33 5.19 -3.07
CA TRP A 287 -4.20 5.08 -2.14
C TRP A 287 -4.50 5.69 -0.78
N LEU A 288 -3.92 5.14 0.28
CA LEU A 288 -4.05 5.63 1.66
C LEU A 288 -2.69 6.14 2.19
N CYS A 289 -2.71 7.19 3.01
CA CYS A 289 -1.55 7.74 3.72
C CYS A 289 -1.91 8.18 5.15
N SER A 290 -0.91 8.55 5.95
CA SER A 290 -1.14 9.04 7.32
C SER A 290 -2.16 10.20 7.35
N VAL A 291 -3.14 10.10 8.26
CA VAL A 291 -4.15 11.15 8.53
C VAL A 291 -3.48 12.45 8.99
N ASN A 292 -2.36 12.33 9.71
CA ASN A 292 -1.57 13.45 10.20
C ASN A 292 -0.29 13.58 9.38
N ASN A 293 -0.43 14.10 8.18
CA ASN A 293 0.69 14.74 7.54
C ASN A 293 0.79 16.18 8.07
N LYS A 294 2.00 16.68 8.36
CA LYS A 294 2.18 18.12 8.61
C LYS A 294 1.51 18.86 7.45
N LYS A 295 0.73 19.91 7.68
CA LYS A 295 0.13 20.65 6.55
C LYS A 295 1.21 21.11 5.56
N GLU A 296 2.42 21.33 6.06
CA GLU A 296 3.60 21.80 5.34
C GLU A 296 4.87 21.08 5.84
N ILE A 297 5.74 20.66 4.93
CA ILE A 297 7.13 20.26 5.19
C ILE A 297 8.03 21.35 4.63
N ILE A 298 9.00 21.78 5.43
CA ILE A 298 10.06 22.68 4.97
C ILE A 298 11.22 21.78 4.50
N ASN A 299 11.41 21.71 3.18
CA ASN A 299 12.58 21.10 2.57
C ASN A 299 13.61 22.20 2.27
N LYS A 300 14.85 21.80 1.94
CA LYS A 300 15.84 22.71 1.33
C LYS A 300 16.08 22.27 -0.10
N ASP A 301 16.07 23.20 -1.05
CA ASP A 301 16.45 22.91 -2.43
C ASP A 301 17.97 22.67 -2.55
N GLU A 302 18.44 22.37 -3.77
CA GLU A 302 19.85 22.12 -4.09
C GLU A 302 20.75 23.33 -3.78
N GLU A 303 20.16 24.52 -3.61
CA GLU A 303 20.82 25.79 -3.28
C GLU A 303 20.71 26.13 -1.78
N GLY A 304 20.10 25.24 -0.98
CA GLY A 304 19.97 25.37 0.48
C GLY A 304 18.80 26.25 0.95
N LYS A 305 17.92 26.70 0.04
CA LYS A 305 16.79 27.58 0.33
C LYS A 305 15.58 26.78 0.78
N GLU A 306 14.86 27.29 1.77
CA GLU A 306 13.68 26.63 2.33
C GLU A 306 12.51 26.61 1.32
N VAL A 307 12.05 25.41 0.97
CA VAL A 307 10.89 25.14 0.13
C VAL A 307 9.79 24.54 0.98
N ILE A 308 8.64 25.23 1.04
CA ILE A 308 7.46 24.77 1.76
C ILE A 308 6.63 23.86 0.85
N GLU A 309 6.67 22.55 1.09
CA GLU A 309 5.83 21.57 0.41
C GLU A 309 4.57 21.29 1.22
N LYS A 310 3.39 21.56 0.65
CA LYS A 310 2.12 21.13 1.24
C LYS A 310 2.03 19.61 1.19
N VAL A 311 1.88 18.98 2.35
CA VAL A 311 1.77 17.52 2.40
C VAL A 311 0.33 17.11 2.16
N LYS A 312 0.14 16.19 1.21
CA LYS A 312 -1.19 15.67 0.85
C LYS A 312 -1.83 14.96 2.05
N THR A 313 -3.00 15.43 2.45
CA THR A 313 -3.86 14.77 3.44
C THR A 313 -4.89 13.89 2.75
N MET A 314 -5.46 12.94 3.48
CA MET A 314 -6.53 12.09 2.95
C MET A 314 -7.77 12.90 2.57
N ASN A 315 -8.36 12.59 1.42
CA ASN A 315 -9.66 13.11 1.00
C ASN A 315 -10.82 12.29 1.59
N ASN A 316 -12.06 12.73 1.40
CA ASN A 316 -13.25 12.06 1.96
C ASN A 316 -13.42 10.60 1.51
N ASN A 317 -13.06 10.29 0.26
CA ASN A 317 -13.12 8.91 -0.24
C ASN A 317 -12.07 8.01 0.44
N GLN A 318 -10.85 8.52 0.61
CA GLN A 318 -9.77 7.82 1.30
C GLN A 318 -10.09 7.60 2.78
N LEU A 319 -10.71 8.59 3.44
CA LEU A 319 -11.21 8.45 4.81
C LEU A 319 -12.31 7.39 4.91
N ARG A 320 -13.26 7.38 3.97
CA ARG A 320 -14.30 6.34 3.90
C ARG A 320 -13.73 4.93 3.76
N ILE A 321 -12.73 4.74 2.90
CA ILE A 321 -12.04 3.45 2.75
C ILE A 321 -11.33 3.07 4.05
N ARG A 322 -10.59 4.01 4.65
CA ARG A 322 -9.92 3.81 5.94
C ARG A 322 -10.91 3.38 7.02
N ASP A 323 -12.05 4.04 7.13
CA ASP A 323 -13.04 3.75 8.15
C ASP A 323 -13.69 2.39 7.94
N ARG A 324 -13.94 1.97 6.70
CA ARG A 324 -14.38 0.60 6.39
C ARG A 324 -13.36 -0.46 6.83
N LEU A 325 -12.06 -0.19 6.68
CA LEU A 325 -11.00 -1.10 7.14
C LEU A 325 -10.95 -1.22 8.67
N LEU A 326 -11.17 -0.11 9.40
CA LEU A 326 -11.01 -0.07 10.86
C LEU A 326 -12.30 -0.40 11.62
N TYR A 327 -13.42 0.14 11.17
CA TYR A 327 -14.69 0.16 11.87
C TYR A 327 -15.80 -0.57 11.13
N GLY A 328 -15.65 -0.82 9.82
CA GLY A 328 -16.72 -1.39 8.99
C GLY A 328 -17.69 -0.33 8.46
N THR A 329 -18.87 -0.76 8.03
CA THR A 329 -19.91 0.10 7.44
C THR A 329 -20.92 0.64 8.44
N ASP A 330 -20.90 0.13 9.68
CA ASP A 330 -21.80 0.54 10.76
C ASP A 330 -21.19 0.25 12.14
N GLU A 331 -21.89 0.64 13.20
CA GLU A 331 -21.47 0.45 14.61
C GLU A 331 -21.32 -1.01 15.02
N LYS A 332 -21.92 -1.95 14.26
CA LYS A 332 -21.80 -3.39 14.52
C LYS A 332 -20.54 -3.98 13.89
N GLY A 333 -19.79 -3.19 13.13
CA GLY A 333 -18.58 -3.64 12.45
C GLY A 333 -18.85 -4.46 11.20
N ASN A 334 -20.05 -4.33 10.60
CA ASN A 334 -20.36 -5.05 9.37
C ASN A 334 -19.32 -4.71 8.30
N ASN A 335 -18.85 -5.72 7.57
CA ASN A 335 -17.84 -5.55 6.53
C ASN A 335 -16.51 -4.94 7.00
N LYS A 336 -16.19 -4.96 8.31
CA LYS A 336 -14.89 -4.51 8.82
C LYS A 336 -13.76 -5.27 8.14
N GLY A 337 -12.74 -4.54 7.71
CA GLY A 337 -11.58 -5.10 7.01
C GLY A 337 -11.85 -5.48 5.56
N THR A 338 -12.99 -5.07 4.99
CA THR A 338 -13.29 -5.26 3.56
C THR A 338 -13.05 -3.99 2.73
N LEU A 339 -12.93 -4.14 1.41
CA LEU A 339 -12.84 -3.04 0.46
C LEU A 339 -14.23 -2.69 -0.10
N PRO A 340 -14.46 -1.42 -0.52
CA PRO A 340 -15.63 -1.08 -1.32
C PRO A 340 -15.75 -1.94 -2.58
N ASP A 341 -16.97 -2.24 -2.99
CA ASP A 341 -17.24 -3.12 -4.12
C ASP A 341 -16.75 -2.50 -5.43
N ASP A 342 -16.86 -1.18 -5.56
CA ASP A 342 -16.37 -0.37 -6.67
C ASP A 342 -14.85 -0.15 -6.68
N LEU A 343 -14.11 -0.64 -5.67
CA LEU A 343 -12.65 -0.48 -5.59
C LEU A 343 -11.90 -1.74 -6.04
N ASP A 344 -11.17 -1.65 -7.15
CA ASP A 344 -10.38 -2.78 -7.69
C ASP A 344 -9.01 -2.90 -7.00
N VAL A 345 -8.38 -1.77 -6.70
CA VAL A 345 -7.00 -1.70 -6.20
C VAL A 345 -6.89 -0.79 -4.98
N LEU A 346 -6.43 -1.36 -3.87
CA LEU A 346 -6.00 -0.61 -2.69
C LEU A 346 -4.49 -0.45 -2.69
N ILE A 347 -4.01 0.78 -2.56
CA ILE A 347 -2.59 1.10 -2.44
C ILE A 347 -2.32 1.67 -1.04
N VAL A 348 -1.36 1.11 -0.33
CA VAL A 348 -0.99 1.54 1.02
C VAL A 348 0.49 1.87 1.10
N ASN A 349 0.85 2.67 2.11
CA ASN A 349 2.24 3.00 2.37
C ASN A 349 2.72 2.62 3.78
N SER A 350 3.92 3.02 4.14
CA SER A 350 4.53 2.72 5.45
C SER A 350 3.68 3.17 6.66
N GLY A 351 2.80 4.16 6.49
CA GLY A 351 1.84 4.56 7.53
C GLY A 351 0.74 3.52 7.81
N TYR A 352 0.65 2.49 6.97
CA TYR A 352 -0.29 1.39 7.02
C TYR A 352 0.44 0.04 7.16
N GLU A 353 1.67 0.03 7.67
CA GLU A 353 2.37 -1.22 8.01
C GLU A 353 1.70 -1.99 9.17
N THR A 354 1.13 -1.25 10.12
CA THR A 354 0.57 -1.76 11.38
C THR A 354 -0.86 -1.26 11.59
N GLY A 355 -1.61 -1.88 12.51
CA GLY A 355 -2.88 -1.32 12.96
C GLY A 355 -4.10 -1.49 12.06
N TRP A 356 -4.16 -2.51 11.21
CA TRP A 356 -5.39 -2.91 10.51
C TRP A 356 -5.28 -4.34 9.99
N ASN A 357 -6.42 -4.86 9.54
CA ASN A 357 -6.57 -6.21 9.01
C ASN A 357 -7.41 -6.13 7.73
N LEU A 358 -6.91 -6.73 6.65
CA LEU A 358 -7.63 -6.91 5.39
C LEU A 358 -8.18 -8.34 5.36
N THR A 359 -9.49 -8.46 5.54
CA THR A 359 -10.23 -9.72 5.58
C THR A 359 -11.05 -9.95 4.31
N ASP A 360 -11.02 -9.01 3.36
CA ASP A 360 -11.69 -9.14 2.06
C ASP A 360 -11.13 -10.31 1.25
N GLU A 361 -11.84 -11.44 1.23
CA GLU A 361 -11.41 -12.63 0.49
C GLU A 361 -11.29 -12.39 -1.02
N ARG A 362 -11.82 -11.30 -1.58
CA ARG A 362 -11.57 -10.94 -2.99
C ARG A 362 -10.14 -10.48 -3.23
N VAL A 363 -9.39 -10.06 -2.20
CA VAL A 363 -8.01 -9.59 -2.36
C VAL A 363 -7.06 -10.76 -2.59
N GLN A 364 -6.88 -11.14 -3.85
CA GLN A 364 -6.13 -12.35 -4.23
C GLN A 364 -4.71 -12.07 -4.74
N ILE A 365 -4.36 -10.79 -4.92
CA ILE A 365 -3.06 -10.39 -5.46
C ILE A 365 -2.45 -9.30 -4.59
N CYS A 366 -1.20 -9.50 -4.17
CA CYS A 366 -0.44 -8.53 -3.39
C CYS A 366 0.90 -8.18 -4.08
N PHE A 367 1.20 -6.90 -4.18
CA PHE A 367 2.48 -6.38 -4.64
C PHE A 367 3.18 -5.60 -3.52
N CYS A 368 4.42 -5.96 -3.19
CA CYS A 368 5.24 -5.26 -2.20
C CYS A 368 6.40 -4.52 -2.89
N ASP A 369 6.21 -3.23 -3.13
CA ASP A 369 7.19 -2.33 -3.76
C ASP A 369 8.17 -1.74 -2.74
N THR A 370 8.93 -2.65 -2.14
CA THR A 370 10.03 -2.37 -1.21
C THR A 370 10.97 -3.57 -1.21
N SER A 371 12.28 -3.36 -1.22
CA SER A 371 13.27 -4.43 -1.05
C SER A 371 13.49 -4.79 0.43
N ASN A 372 12.88 -4.06 1.36
CA ASN A 372 12.98 -4.37 2.78
C ASN A 372 12.10 -5.58 3.13
N HIS A 373 12.71 -6.71 3.46
CA HIS A 373 12.00 -7.94 3.79
C HIS A 373 11.08 -7.82 5.02
N GLU A 374 11.41 -7.00 6.01
CA GLU A 374 10.52 -6.80 7.17
C GLU A 374 9.25 -6.06 6.76
N GLU A 375 9.37 -5.01 5.95
CA GLU A 375 8.20 -4.28 5.41
C GLU A 375 7.36 -5.19 4.50
N GLN A 376 7.98 -6.01 3.65
CA GLN A 376 7.26 -7.02 2.85
C GLN A 376 6.47 -7.97 3.75
N GLN A 377 7.08 -8.45 4.83
CA GLN A 377 6.42 -9.32 5.81
C GLN A 377 5.27 -8.61 6.53
N GLN A 378 5.43 -7.35 6.91
CA GLN A 378 4.37 -6.59 7.59
C GLN A 378 3.19 -6.31 6.66
N ALA A 379 3.47 -5.89 5.42
CA ALA A 379 2.49 -5.60 4.39
C ALA A 379 1.66 -6.85 4.02
N ARG A 380 2.31 -7.97 3.69
CA ARG A 380 1.59 -9.21 3.32
C ARG A 380 0.74 -9.72 4.47
N ASN A 381 1.24 -9.65 5.70
CA ASN A 381 0.51 -10.12 6.87
C ASN A 381 -0.63 -9.18 7.28
N ARG A 382 -0.89 -8.06 6.58
CA ARG A 382 -2.18 -7.35 6.72
C ARG A 382 -3.33 -8.14 6.12
N ILE A 383 -3.06 -8.93 5.09
CA ILE A 383 -4.03 -9.85 4.49
C ILE A 383 -4.24 -11.02 5.46
N ARG A 384 -5.50 -11.25 5.87
CA ARG A 384 -5.88 -12.23 6.90
C ARG A 384 -6.43 -13.53 6.33
N HIS A 385 -6.00 -13.86 5.13
CA HIS A 385 -6.32 -15.10 4.44
C HIS A 385 -5.19 -15.42 3.45
N ASN A 386 -5.25 -16.63 2.87
CA ASN A 386 -4.32 -17.02 1.81
C ASN A 386 -4.66 -16.27 0.53
N ILE A 387 -3.64 -16.00 -0.29
CA ILE A 387 -3.79 -15.30 -1.58
C ILE A 387 -3.16 -16.11 -2.71
N LEU A 388 -3.62 -15.88 -3.94
CA LEU A 388 -3.12 -16.56 -5.12
C LEU A 388 -1.71 -16.09 -5.53
N ASN A 389 -1.43 -14.79 -5.46
CA ASN A 389 -0.15 -14.24 -5.92
C ASN A 389 0.41 -13.19 -4.96
N LEU A 390 1.66 -13.38 -4.54
CA LEU A 390 2.48 -12.38 -3.87
C LEU A 390 3.70 -12.05 -4.72
N TRP A 391 3.90 -10.77 -5.01
CA TRP A 391 5.07 -10.26 -5.71
C TRP A 391 5.87 -9.33 -4.81
N CYS A 392 7.16 -9.60 -4.64
CA CYS A 392 8.07 -8.80 -3.82
C CYS A 392 9.19 -8.20 -4.67
N LEU A 393 9.49 -6.92 -4.45
CA LEU A 393 10.66 -6.28 -5.04
C LEU A 393 11.93 -6.88 -4.44
N HIS A 394 12.89 -7.28 -5.29
CA HIS A 394 14.22 -7.70 -4.86
C HIS A 394 15.29 -7.01 -5.71
N THR A 395 16.37 -6.56 -5.07
CA THR A 395 17.40 -5.74 -5.72
C THR A 395 18.79 -6.36 -5.69
N LEU A 396 18.96 -7.50 -5.00
CA LEU A 396 20.23 -8.22 -4.91
C LEU A 396 20.11 -9.51 -5.71
N TYR A 397 20.66 -9.52 -6.93
CA TYR A 397 20.65 -10.68 -7.82
C TYR A 397 21.92 -10.67 -8.68
N ASN A 398 22.34 -11.85 -9.14
CA ASN A 398 23.49 -11.99 -10.04
C ASN A 398 23.10 -11.70 -11.51
N GLU A 399 24.05 -11.83 -12.43
CA GLU A 399 23.85 -11.58 -13.87
C GLU A 399 22.80 -12.50 -14.51
N ASP A 400 22.63 -13.71 -13.98
CA ASP A 400 21.64 -14.71 -14.40
C ASP A 400 20.25 -14.48 -13.77
N GLY A 401 20.10 -13.43 -12.95
CA GLY A 401 18.86 -13.14 -12.23
C GLY A 401 18.58 -14.06 -11.04
N ILE A 402 19.58 -14.80 -10.54
CA ILE A 402 19.46 -15.56 -9.29
C ILE A 402 19.47 -14.59 -8.12
N VAL A 403 18.48 -14.73 -7.24
CA VAL A 403 18.36 -13.95 -6.01
C VAL A 403 19.54 -14.23 -5.09
N LEU A 404 20.14 -13.17 -4.56
CA LEU A 404 21.23 -13.25 -3.59
C LEU A 404 20.73 -12.84 -2.20
N ASP A 405 21.19 -13.55 -1.18
CA ASP A 405 20.97 -13.29 0.25
C ASP A 405 22.31 -13.26 1.00
N TYR A 406 22.33 -12.67 2.20
CA TYR A 406 23.51 -12.71 3.08
C TYR A 406 23.48 -13.95 3.97
N ASN A 407 24.58 -14.68 4.02
CA ASN A 407 24.77 -15.76 5.00
C ASN A 407 25.06 -15.19 6.41
N ASN A 408 25.21 -16.07 7.41
CA ASN A 408 25.49 -15.67 8.80
C ASN A 408 26.85 -14.96 8.99
N TYR A 409 27.75 -15.05 8.01
CA TYR A 409 29.07 -14.41 8.00
C TYR A 409 29.08 -13.09 7.22
N GLY A 410 27.98 -12.75 6.55
CA GLY A 410 27.85 -11.54 5.74
C GLY A 410 28.28 -11.70 4.28
N ASP A 411 28.55 -12.92 3.80
CA ASP A 411 28.83 -13.17 2.39
C ASP A 411 27.53 -13.28 1.59
N LEU A 412 27.57 -12.83 0.33
CA LEU A 412 26.47 -13.03 -0.60
C LEU A 412 26.46 -14.48 -1.08
N ILE A 413 25.31 -15.13 -0.91
CA ILE A 413 25.06 -16.49 -1.37
C ILE A 413 23.83 -16.53 -2.27
N GLU A 414 23.82 -17.46 -3.21
CA GLU A 414 22.66 -17.71 -4.06
C GLU A 414 21.54 -18.31 -3.23
N ARG A 415 20.33 -17.77 -3.40
CA ARG A 415 19.17 -18.21 -2.65
C ARG A 415 18.59 -19.47 -3.25
N GLU A 416 18.60 -20.52 -2.43
CA GLU A 416 17.97 -21.79 -2.76
C GLU A 416 16.61 -21.94 -2.10
N LYS A 417 15.70 -22.66 -2.77
CA LYS A 417 14.43 -23.12 -2.23
C LYS A 417 14.36 -24.64 -2.31
N GLN A 418 14.02 -25.25 -1.19
CA GLN A 418 13.75 -26.68 -1.11
C GLN A 418 12.42 -27.02 -1.80
N ILE A 419 12.46 -27.99 -2.72
CA ILE A 419 11.28 -28.55 -3.40
C ILE A 419 10.83 -29.84 -2.71
N SER A 420 11.78 -30.67 -2.30
CA SER A 420 11.56 -31.92 -1.56
C SER A 420 12.74 -32.23 -0.64
N THR A 421 12.70 -33.34 0.08
CA THR A 421 13.68 -33.74 1.12
C THR A 421 15.14 -33.66 0.68
N SER A 422 15.43 -33.81 -0.63
CA SER A 422 16.79 -33.78 -1.19
C SER A 422 16.93 -32.94 -2.45
N ILE A 423 15.90 -32.21 -2.87
CA ILE A 423 15.90 -31.43 -4.12
C ILE A 423 15.75 -29.95 -3.80
N TYR A 424 16.70 -29.16 -4.29
CA TYR A 424 16.75 -27.71 -4.18
C TYR A 424 16.76 -27.09 -5.57
N THR A 425 16.28 -25.85 -5.68
CA THR A 425 16.38 -25.02 -6.89
C THR A 425 16.76 -23.59 -6.50
N TYR A 426 17.37 -22.87 -7.43
CA TYR A 426 17.60 -21.43 -7.26
C TYR A 426 16.31 -20.64 -7.38
N VAL A 427 16.24 -19.54 -6.63
CA VAL A 427 15.17 -18.56 -6.71
C VAL A 427 15.57 -17.47 -7.70
N TYR A 428 14.77 -17.29 -8.76
CA TYR A 428 15.03 -16.30 -9.79
C TYR A 428 14.16 -15.05 -9.63
N VAL A 429 14.68 -13.88 -9.97
CA VAL A 429 13.86 -12.70 -10.20
C VAL A 429 13.08 -12.88 -11.51
N CYS A 430 11.77 -12.74 -11.43
CA CYS A 430 10.90 -12.80 -12.58
C CYS A 430 10.93 -11.46 -13.33
N GLU A 431 11.28 -11.51 -14.61
CA GLU A 431 11.10 -10.38 -15.52
C GLU A 431 9.63 -10.26 -15.93
N GLY A 432 9.19 -9.02 -16.20
CA GLY A 432 7.89 -8.80 -16.81
C GLY A 432 7.97 -9.01 -18.31
N LYS A 433 6.82 -9.11 -18.97
CA LYS A 433 6.74 -9.16 -20.43
C LYS A 433 5.88 -8.00 -20.93
N MET A 434 6.37 -7.32 -21.96
CA MET A 434 5.59 -6.26 -22.59
C MET A 434 4.33 -6.89 -23.18
N LYS A 435 3.20 -6.21 -23.02
CA LYS A 435 1.94 -6.61 -23.63
C LYS A 435 1.80 -6.01 -25.01
N GLU A 436 0.97 -6.64 -25.83
CA GLU A 436 0.53 -6.07 -27.10
C GLU A 436 0.00 -4.65 -26.92
N LEU A 437 0.39 -3.77 -27.84
CA LEU A 437 -0.09 -2.39 -27.86
C LEU A 437 -1.53 -2.32 -28.34
N ASP A 438 -2.29 -1.42 -27.73
CA ASP A 438 -3.58 -1.01 -28.27
C ASP A 438 -3.42 -0.49 -29.72
N ASN A 439 -4.37 -0.85 -30.58
CA ASN A 439 -4.37 -0.46 -32.00
C ASN A 439 -4.30 1.06 -32.21
N LYS A 440 -4.71 1.87 -31.22
CA LYS A 440 -4.62 3.34 -31.27
C LYS A 440 -3.19 3.87 -31.41
N TYR A 441 -2.16 3.09 -31.09
CA TYR A 441 -0.75 3.48 -31.24
C TYR A 441 -0.13 3.01 -32.56
N ILE A 442 -0.83 2.16 -33.31
CA ILE A 442 -0.30 1.51 -34.52
C ILE A 442 -0.59 2.38 -35.74
N GLY A 443 0.42 2.55 -36.61
CA GLY A 443 0.30 3.29 -37.87
C GLY A 443 0.16 4.81 -37.72
N ILE A 444 0.26 5.36 -36.50
CA ILE A 444 0.17 6.80 -36.23
C ILE A 444 1.53 7.43 -35.94
N LYS A 445 1.63 8.74 -36.20
CA LYS A 445 2.84 9.51 -35.86
C LYS A 445 2.91 9.69 -34.36
N LEU A 446 3.95 9.15 -33.74
CA LEU A 446 4.20 9.29 -32.31
C LEU A 446 4.88 10.61 -32.00
N ASP A 447 4.17 11.49 -31.32
CA ASP A 447 4.75 12.65 -30.64
C ASP A 447 5.38 12.26 -29.29
N LYS A 448 5.95 13.24 -28.58
CA LYS A 448 6.56 12.99 -27.26
C LYS A 448 5.53 12.46 -26.25
N LYS A 449 4.31 13.01 -26.26
CA LYS A 449 3.24 12.66 -25.32
C LYS A 449 2.85 11.19 -25.48
N LEU A 450 2.64 10.73 -26.72
CA LEU A 450 2.31 9.34 -27.03
C LEU A 450 3.45 8.38 -26.70
N LYS A 451 4.71 8.77 -26.96
CA LYS A 451 5.87 7.95 -26.56
C LYS A 451 5.96 7.80 -25.04
N ASP A 452 5.77 8.89 -24.30
CA ASP A 452 5.78 8.86 -22.84
C ASP A 452 4.59 8.06 -22.29
N GLU A 453 3.42 8.13 -22.94
CA GLU A 453 2.26 7.30 -22.62
C GLU A 453 2.54 5.81 -22.84
N ILE A 454 3.09 5.43 -23.99
CA ILE A 454 3.46 4.03 -24.29
C ILE A 454 4.50 3.53 -23.29
N LYS A 455 5.53 4.33 -23.02
CA LYS A 455 6.57 4.03 -22.01
C LYS A 455 5.97 3.78 -20.64
N PHE A 456 5.03 4.63 -20.23
CA PHE A 456 4.35 4.52 -18.95
C PHE A 456 3.43 3.29 -18.89
N LEU A 457 2.61 3.05 -19.91
CA LEU A 457 1.61 1.98 -19.92
C LEU A 457 2.20 0.60 -20.17
N TYR A 458 3.19 0.48 -21.06
CA TYR A 458 3.64 -0.82 -21.60
C TYR A 458 5.11 -1.14 -21.33
N GLY A 459 5.98 -0.13 -21.22
CA GLY A 459 7.43 -0.38 -21.14
C GLY A 459 7.85 -1.21 -19.93
N ILE A 460 8.74 -2.18 -20.13
CA ILE A 460 9.27 -3.09 -19.12
C ILE A 460 10.73 -2.74 -18.83
N ARG A 461 11.12 -2.72 -17.56
CA ARG A 461 12.51 -2.52 -17.14
C ARG A 461 13.25 -3.86 -17.11
N GLY A 462 14.23 -4.09 -17.98
CA GLY A 462 15.08 -5.29 -17.93
C GLY A 462 15.98 -5.32 -16.69
N LEU A 463 16.66 -6.45 -16.45
CA LEU A 463 17.56 -6.62 -15.29
C LEU A 463 18.68 -5.58 -15.21
N ASN A 464 19.23 -5.22 -16.37
CA ASN A 464 20.35 -4.28 -16.51
C ASN A 464 19.89 -2.82 -16.76
N ASP A 465 18.58 -2.59 -16.91
CA ASP A 465 18.04 -1.27 -17.20
C ASP A 465 17.90 -0.45 -15.91
N LYS A 466 18.55 0.70 -15.84
CA LYS A 466 18.35 1.65 -14.72
C LYS A 466 16.91 2.17 -14.69
N GLU A 467 16.39 2.52 -15.86
CA GLU A 467 15.03 3.03 -16.07
C GLU A 467 14.47 2.63 -17.43
N VAL A 468 13.15 2.72 -17.59
CA VAL A 468 12.50 2.46 -18.88
C VAL A 468 12.70 3.66 -19.80
N THR A 469 13.46 3.48 -20.87
CA THR A 469 13.66 4.50 -21.91
C THR A 469 12.87 4.15 -23.18
N TRP A 470 12.83 5.07 -24.15
CA TRP A 470 12.25 4.75 -25.46
C TRP A 470 13.03 3.66 -26.19
N THR A 471 14.34 3.55 -25.95
CA THR A 471 15.18 2.46 -26.49
C THR A 471 14.75 1.12 -25.92
N THR A 472 14.50 1.06 -24.61
CA THR A 472 13.96 -0.11 -23.92
C THR A 472 12.64 -0.55 -24.55
N VAL A 473 11.70 0.38 -24.70
CA VAL A 473 10.40 0.10 -25.33
C VAL A 473 10.55 -0.41 -26.77
N LYS A 474 11.48 0.14 -27.55
CA LYS A 474 11.72 -0.34 -28.92
C LYS A 474 12.22 -1.78 -28.95
N ARG A 475 13.14 -2.16 -28.05
CA ARG A 475 13.63 -3.54 -27.91
C ARG A 475 12.45 -4.47 -27.69
N ASP A 476 11.64 -4.18 -26.66
CA ASP A 476 10.51 -5.02 -26.29
C ASP A 476 9.44 -5.09 -27.40
N LEU A 477 9.22 -4.00 -28.14
CA LEU A 477 8.33 -3.97 -29.30
C LEU A 477 8.81 -4.87 -30.45
N LEU A 478 10.12 -4.86 -30.74
CA LEU A 478 10.70 -5.72 -31.77
C LEU A 478 10.55 -7.20 -31.40
N GLU A 479 10.75 -7.55 -30.13
CA GLU A 479 10.54 -8.91 -29.61
C GLU A 479 9.08 -9.38 -29.74
N LEU A 480 8.12 -8.47 -29.61
CA LEU A 480 6.69 -8.72 -29.82
C LEU A 480 6.27 -8.75 -31.30
N GLY A 481 7.21 -8.59 -32.25
CA GLY A 481 6.90 -8.59 -33.68
C GLY A 481 6.31 -7.27 -34.18
N TYR A 482 6.65 -6.14 -33.56
CA TYR A 482 6.37 -4.81 -34.10
C TYR A 482 7.59 -4.22 -34.80
N GLU A 483 7.36 -3.39 -35.81
CA GLU A 483 8.40 -2.59 -36.48
C GLU A 483 8.31 -1.12 -36.06
N VAL A 484 9.43 -0.54 -35.60
CA VAL A 484 9.50 0.89 -35.26
C VAL A 484 10.28 1.65 -36.34
N LYS A 485 9.58 2.40 -37.21
CA LYS A 485 10.19 3.14 -38.32
C LYS A 485 10.27 4.63 -38.04
N ARG A 486 11.38 5.25 -38.47
CA ARG A 486 11.53 6.70 -38.53
C ARG A 486 11.48 7.12 -39.99
N PHE A 487 10.55 8.02 -40.33
CA PHE A 487 10.48 8.61 -41.66
C PHE A 487 11.12 10.00 -41.65
N GLU A 488 11.70 10.39 -42.78
CA GLU A 488 12.29 11.71 -43.03
C GLU A 488 11.42 12.51 -44.03
N GLY A 489 11.49 13.84 -44.01
CA GLY A 489 10.71 14.73 -44.89
C GLY A 489 9.47 15.39 -44.23
N LYS A 490 8.47 15.81 -45.04
CA LYS A 490 7.25 16.53 -44.57
C LYS A 490 6.43 15.78 -43.50
N ASN A 491 6.58 14.46 -43.40
CA ASN A 491 5.94 13.59 -42.41
C ASN A 491 6.93 13.02 -41.39
N SER A 492 8.06 13.70 -41.15
CA SER A 492 9.11 13.22 -40.27
C SER A 492 8.58 12.84 -38.89
N GLY A 493 8.94 11.66 -38.41
CA GLY A 493 8.38 11.13 -37.16
C GLY A 493 8.67 9.65 -36.94
N THR A 494 8.36 9.19 -35.72
CA THR A 494 8.45 7.77 -35.35
C THR A 494 7.06 7.15 -35.42
N TYR A 495 6.98 5.93 -35.94
CA TYR A 495 5.73 5.18 -36.13
C TYR A 495 5.98 3.72 -35.70
N ILE A 496 4.93 3.02 -35.27
CA ILE A 496 4.96 1.60 -34.92
C ILE A 496 3.99 0.85 -35.86
N PHE A 497 4.39 -0.32 -36.34
CA PHE A 497 3.60 -1.19 -37.22
C PHE A 497 3.66 -2.63 -36.72
N LYS A 498 2.67 -3.46 -37.03
CA LYS A 498 2.82 -4.92 -36.86
C LYS A 498 3.69 -5.47 -38.00
N GLN A 499 4.52 -6.47 -37.73
CA GLN A 499 5.39 -7.08 -38.72
C GLN A 499 4.56 -7.65 -39.88
N GLY A 500 4.91 -7.28 -41.11
CA GLY A 500 4.17 -7.68 -42.32
C GLY A 500 2.99 -6.78 -42.72
N GLU A 501 2.60 -5.78 -41.91
CA GLU A 501 1.64 -4.76 -42.37
C GLU A 501 2.35 -3.73 -43.27
N GLU A 502 1.87 -3.61 -44.52
CA GLU A 502 2.32 -2.52 -45.40
C GLU A 502 1.84 -1.15 -44.88
N ILE A 503 2.58 -0.10 -45.26
CA ILE A 503 2.24 1.29 -44.94
C ILE A 503 0.82 1.58 -45.42
N ARG A 504 -0.19 1.56 -44.53
CA ARG A 504 -1.51 2.11 -44.84
C ARG A 504 -1.32 3.59 -45.12
N LYS A 505 -1.33 3.93 -46.42
CA LYS A 505 -0.92 5.24 -46.92
C LYS A 505 -1.79 6.40 -46.46
N ASP A 506 -2.84 6.20 -45.65
CA ASP A 506 -3.67 7.32 -45.17
C ASP A 506 -4.59 6.99 -43.96
N ILE A 507 -4.05 6.43 -42.87
CA ILE A 507 -4.79 6.43 -41.57
C ILE A 507 -5.14 7.88 -41.15
N LYS A 508 -4.33 8.89 -41.52
CA LYS A 508 -4.67 10.31 -41.29
C LYS A 508 -5.95 10.76 -41.99
N ARG A 509 -6.30 10.21 -43.17
CA ARG A 509 -7.57 10.54 -43.84
C ARG A 509 -8.73 9.84 -43.15
N GLU A 510 -8.55 8.59 -42.71
CA GLU A 510 -9.59 7.86 -41.95
C GLU A 510 -9.81 8.48 -40.57
N VAL A 511 -8.75 8.80 -39.82
CA VAL A 511 -8.84 9.48 -38.52
C VAL A 511 -9.40 10.89 -38.67
N LYS A 512 -8.99 11.68 -39.69
CA LYS A 512 -9.64 12.98 -39.95
C LYS A 512 -11.10 12.85 -40.37
N LYS A 513 -11.49 11.75 -41.04
CA LYS A 513 -12.89 11.46 -41.36
C LYS A 513 -13.66 11.08 -40.10
N MET A 514 -13.10 10.25 -39.23
CA MET A 514 -13.69 9.82 -37.96
C MET A 514 -13.86 11.00 -36.99
N ASP A 515 -12.83 11.83 -36.82
CA ASP A 515 -12.87 13.03 -35.95
C ASP A 515 -13.94 14.02 -36.44
N LYS A 516 -14.03 14.21 -37.77
CA LYS A 516 -15.07 15.02 -38.41
C LYS A 516 -16.48 14.45 -38.24
N LEU A 517 -16.64 13.14 -38.42
CA LEU A 517 -17.91 12.46 -38.23
C LEU A 517 -18.37 12.57 -36.78
N GLU A 518 -17.47 12.32 -35.83
CA GLU A 518 -17.73 12.38 -34.39
C GLU A 518 -18.14 13.78 -33.94
N ILE A 519 -17.48 14.83 -34.45
CA ILE A 519 -17.86 16.23 -34.21
C ILE A 519 -19.30 16.51 -34.67
N VAL A 520 -19.67 16.08 -35.88
CA VAL A 520 -21.00 16.32 -36.44
C VAL A 520 -22.07 15.52 -35.68
N CYS A 521 -21.82 14.24 -35.40
CA CYS A 521 -22.74 13.39 -34.64
C CYS A 521 -22.94 13.89 -33.22
N ASN A 522 -21.88 14.30 -32.51
CA ASN A 522 -21.99 14.86 -31.16
C ASN A 522 -22.73 16.19 -31.12
N TRP A 523 -22.56 17.03 -32.14
CA TRP A 523 -23.29 18.29 -32.26
C TRP A 523 -24.79 18.03 -32.51
N LEU A 524 -25.11 17.12 -33.44
CA LEU A 524 -26.48 16.68 -33.71
C LEU A 524 -27.10 15.90 -32.54
N ALA A 525 -26.32 15.31 -31.64
CA ALA A 525 -26.88 14.64 -30.46
C ALA A 525 -27.19 15.62 -29.32
N ASN A 526 -26.38 16.67 -29.14
CA ASN A 526 -26.35 17.44 -27.90
C ASN A 526 -26.60 18.95 -28.02
N LYS A 527 -26.52 19.54 -29.23
CA LYS A 527 -26.51 21.00 -29.41
C LYS A 527 -27.62 21.58 -30.28
N TRP A 528 -28.50 20.76 -30.83
CA TRP A 528 -29.64 21.22 -31.64
C TRP A 528 -30.97 21.18 -30.85
N ASP A 529 -31.67 22.32 -30.77
CA ASP A 529 -32.89 22.50 -29.95
C ASP A 529 -34.19 22.05 -30.63
N GLY A 530 -34.12 21.13 -31.61
CA GLY A 530 -35.29 20.43 -32.13
C GLY A 530 -36.26 21.26 -32.99
N ILE A 531 -36.27 20.99 -34.29
CA ILE A 531 -37.44 20.57 -35.10
C ILE A 531 -36.97 20.50 -36.56
N ILE A 532 -36.38 21.57 -37.11
CA ILE A 532 -35.92 21.66 -38.51
C ILE A 532 -34.70 22.60 -38.58
N ILE A 533 -33.51 22.13 -38.98
CA ILE A 533 -32.33 22.98 -39.21
C ILE A 533 -31.81 22.79 -40.64
N PRO A 534 -31.51 23.86 -41.41
CA PRO A 534 -30.92 23.72 -42.73
C PRO A 534 -29.57 23.00 -42.68
N VAL A 535 -29.37 22.03 -43.57
CA VAL A 535 -28.12 21.24 -43.63
C VAL A 535 -26.89 22.12 -43.84
N PHE A 536 -27.03 23.23 -44.58
CA PHE A 536 -25.91 24.14 -44.84
C PHE A 536 -25.53 24.98 -43.61
N GLU A 537 -26.47 25.28 -42.69
CA GLU A 537 -26.15 26.03 -41.48
C GLU A 537 -25.30 25.19 -40.52
N VAL A 538 -25.60 23.89 -40.39
CA VAL A 538 -24.78 22.98 -39.58
C VAL A 538 -23.36 22.88 -40.13
N ARG A 539 -23.21 22.82 -41.46
CA ARG A 539 -21.91 22.87 -42.13
C ARG A 539 -21.13 24.13 -41.74
N ASP A 540 -21.79 25.29 -41.80
CA ASP A 540 -21.14 26.58 -41.60
C ASP A 540 -20.81 26.81 -40.11
N ILE A 541 -21.70 26.42 -39.18
CA ILE A 541 -21.46 26.48 -37.72
C ILE A 541 -20.25 25.64 -37.31
N LEU A 542 -20.10 24.47 -37.94
CA LEU A 542 -19.00 23.55 -37.65
C LEU A 542 -17.76 23.81 -38.53
N ASP A 543 -17.76 24.89 -39.33
CA ASP A 543 -16.66 25.33 -40.19
C ASP A 543 -16.17 24.25 -41.19
N PHE A 544 -17.11 23.55 -41.83
CA PHE A 544 -16.81 22.52 -42.80
C PHE A 544 -16.75 23.05 -44.25
N GLY A 545 -15.64 22.81 -44.94
CA GLY A 545 -15.55 23.06 -46.37
C GLY A 545 -16.54 22.19 -47.18
N ARG A 546 -17.18 22.78 -48.21
CA ARG A 546 -18.26 22.19 -49.02
C ARG A 546 -18.00 20.75 -49.49
N LYS A 547 -16.83 20.46 -50.10
CA LYS A 547 -16.47 19.11 -50.56
C LYS A 547 -16.32 18.10 -49.42
N SER A 548 -15.82 18.54 -48.26
CA SER A 548 -15.69 17.65 -47.10
C SER A 548 -17.05 17.31 -46.51
N TRP A 549 -17.95 18.29 -46.47
CA TRP A 549 -19.33 18.11 -45.99
C TRP A 549 -20.13 17.17 -46.89
N GLU A 550 -20.11 17.39 -48.20
CA GLU A 550 -20.83 16.55 -49.18
C GLU A 550 -20.39 15.08 -49.14
N ASN A 551 -19.11 14.80 -48.87
CA ASN A 551 -18.61 13.44 -48.72
C ASN A 551 -19.01 12.81 -47.37
N LEU A 552 -19.13 13.60 -46.31
CA LEU A 552 -19.50 13.12 -44.98
C LEU A 552 -20.99 12.74 -44.94
N ILE A 553 -21.86 13.60 -45.45
CA ILE A 553 -23.32 13.38 -45.40
C ILE A 553 -23.81 12.26 -46.34
N LYS A 554 -22.96 11.80 -47.27
CA LYS A 554 -23.24 10.67 -48.17
C LYS A 554 -22.67 9.35 -47.64
N GLY A 555 -21.97 9.36 -46.50
CA GLY A 555 -21.33 8.18 -45.95
C GLY A 555 -22.30 7.26 -45.21
N ASP A 556 -22.11 5.94 -45.35
CA ASP A 556 -22.98 4.92 -44.76
C ASP A 556 -23.02 4.98 -43.22
N GLU A 557 -21.88 5.30 -42.58
CA GLU A 557 -21.80 5.48 -41.12
C GLU A 557 -22.63 6.67 -40.63
N PHE A 558 -22.67 7.78 -41.39
CA PHE A 558 -23.48 8.93 -41.03
C PHE A 558 -24.98 8.64 -41.19
N ASN A 559 -25.36 7.95 -42.27
CA ASN A 559 -26.75 7.51 -42.46
C ASN A 559 -27.23 6.59 -41.33
N SER A 560 -26.38 5.64 -40.91
CA SER A 560 -26.67 4.73 -39.79
C SER A 560 -26.89 5.50 -38.46
N PHE A 561 -26.12 6.55 -38.21
CA PHE A 561 -26.30 7.44 -37.06
C PHE A 561 -27.65 8.18 -37.12
N LEU A 562 -28.01 8.73 -38.27
CA LEU A 562 -29.27 9.46 -38.46
C LEU A 562 -30.48 8.55 -38.19
N GLU A 563 -30.46 7.34 -38.73
CA GLU A 563 -31.49 6.32 -38.48
C GLU A 563 -31.61 5.98 -37.00
N SER A 564 -30.47 5.73 -36.33
CA SER A 564 -30.42 5.38 -34.90
C SER A 564 -30.90 6.51 -33.97
N ASN A 565 -30.96 7.75 -34.46
CA ASN A 565 -31.35 8.94 -33.69
C ASN A 565 -32.66 9.57 -34.17
N ASN A 566 -33.42 8.90 -35.05
CA ASN A 566 -34.68 9.37 -35.65
C ASN A 566 -34.56 10.74 -36.35
N ILE A 567 -33.48 10.93 -37.11
CA ILE A 567 -33.22 12.15 -37.87
C ILE A 567 -33.33 11.83 -39.36
N ILE A 568 -34.06 12.65 -40.12
CA ILE A 568 -34.10 12.59 -41.59
C ILE A 568 -33.53 13.83 -42.23
N ILE A 569 -32.96 13.67 -43.42
CA ILE A 569 -32.58 14.76 -44.31
C ILE A 569 -33.60 14.85 -45.43
N GLY A 570 -34.33 15.96 -45.49
CA GLY A 570 -35.37 16.14 -46.50
C GLY A 570 -35.74 17.58 -46.76
N ALA A 571 -36.36 17.84 -47.91
CA ALA A 571 -36.99 19.11 -48.20
C ALA A 571 -38.24 19.28 -47.34
N VAL A 572 -38.50 20.51 -46.87
CA VAL A 572 -39.71 20.85 -46.12
C VAL A 572 -40.70 21.52 -47.07
N GLY A 573 -41.93 21.03 -47.12
CA GLY A 573 -43.00 21.62 -47.95
C GLY A 573 -43.16 23.12 -47.68
N GLY A 574 -43.18 23.92 -48.75
CA GLY A 574 -43.30 25.39 -48.66
C GLY A 574 -41.99 26.16 -48.41
N ARG A 575 -40.82 25.50 -48.28
CA ARG A 575 -39.52 26.15 -48.00
C ARG A 575 -38.46 26.02 -49.11
N GLY A 576 -38.88 25.73 -50.35
CA GLY A 576 -37.99 25.65 -51.51
C GLY A 576 -37.15 24.37 -51.56
N ARG A 577 -36.05 24.39 -52.33
CA ARG A 577 -35.17 23.22 -52.58
C ARG A 577 -34.14 22.94 -51.48
N THR A 578 -34.20 23.66 -50.37
CA THR A 578 -33.24 23.53 -49.27
C THR A 578 -33.47 22.23 -48.51
N LEU A 579 -32.38 21.53 -48.17
CA LEU A 579 -32.42 20.32 -47.35
C LEU A 579 -32.30 20.68 -45.87
N TYR A 580 -33.07 19.98 -45.04
CA TYR A 580 -33.11 20.19 -43.60
C TYR A 580 -32.88 18.88 -42.86
N PHE A 581 -32.17 18.95 -41.73
CA PHE A 581 -32.21 17.92 -40.70
C PHE A 581 -33.52 18.07 -39.93
N GLN A 582 -34.32 17.01 -39.87
CA GLN A 582 -35.61 16.98 -39.19
C GLN A 582 -35.64 15.81 -38.23
N LYS A 583 -36.01 16.07 -36.97
CA LYS A 583 -36.20 14.99 -36.00
C LYS A 583 -37.63 14.47 -36.12
N ILE A 584 -37.78 13.19 -36.44
CA ILE A 584 -39.09 12.55 -36.43
C ILE A 584 -39.45 12.30 -34.96
N LYS A 585 -40.57 12.88 -34.51
CA LYS A 585 -41.18 12.46 -33.25
C LYS A 585 -41.86 11.12 -33.50
N ASN A 586 -41.49 10.10 -32.75
CA ASN A 586 -42.34 8.91 -32.61
C ASN A 586 -43.64 9.28 -31.90
#